data_AF-A0A7C2QPX6-F1
#
_entry.id   AF-A0A7C2QPX6-F1
#
_cell.length_a   1.000
_cell.length_b   1.000
_cell.length_c   1.000
_cell.angle_alpha   90.00
_cell.angle_beta   90.00
_cell.angle_gamma   90.00
#
_symmetry.space_group_name_H-M   'P 1'
#
loop_
_entity.id
_entity.type
_entity.pdbx_description
1 polymer ?
#
loop_
_entity_poly.entity_id
_entity_poly.type
_entity_poly.pdbx_seq_one_letter_code
_entity_poly.pdbx_strand_id
1 'polypeptide(L)'
;MIPSTAQPVLFTGRQLRPGAWPFGRLEPWAFDLIMADPPWRFELWSEKGEEKSAQAQYATLDSAAIAALPVADLAAPHCLLWLWATAPMLPAALSVMEAWGFRYVTMGAWHKTTVNGRTAFGTGYVLRSACEPFLIGKIGEPVTTRSVRNLILGRVREHSRKPEEVFAAAEALMPGARRLELFARARRKGWTAWGNEVTRFEQGEKATMRAQRSPAESSASKKREGAL
;
A
#
# COMPACT_ATOMS: atom_id res chain seq x y z
N MET A 1 26.53 5.35 19.15
CA MET A 1 25.48 6.22 19.73
C MET A 1 25.32 7.38 18.76
N ILE A 2 24.36 7.29 17.84
CA ILE A 2 24.12 8.36 16.86
C ILE A 2 23.46 9.51 17.64
N PRO A 3 23.99 10.74 17.61
CA PRO A 3 23.39 11.84 18.36
C PRO A 3 21.96 12.05 17.87
N SER A 4 21.02 12.05 18.83
CA SER A 4 19.65 12.47 18.60
C SER A 4 19.67 13.96 18.27
N THR A 5 19.87 14.30 17.01
CA THR A 5 19.53 15.63 16.50
C THR A 5 18.08 15.87 16.87
N ALA A 6 17.85 16.81 17.79
CA ALA A 6 16.52 17.26 18.16
C ALA A 6 15.74 17.49 16.87
N GLN A 7 14.65 16.75 16.69
CA GLN A 7 13.79 16.95 15.53
C GLN A 7 13.40 18.42 15.54
N PRO A 8 13.44 19.13 14.40
CA PRO A 8 12.75 20.40 14.31
C PRO A 8 11.31 20.10 14.74
N VAL A 9 10.83 20.85 15.73
CA VAL A 9 9.48 20.72 16.26
C VAL A 9 8.53 21.00 15.09
N LEU A 10 8.13 19.95 14.36
CA LEU A 10 7.30 20.03 13.15
C LEU A 10 5.89 20.60 13.43
N PHE A 11 5.56 20.85 14.70
CA PHE A 11 4.20 21.06 15.17
C PHE A 11 3.87 22.46 15.67
N THR A 12 4.85 23.36 15.83
CA THR A 12 4.58 24.77 16.14
C THR A 12 4.70 25.59 14.86
N GLY A 13 3.55 26.03 14.31
CA GLY A 13 3.51 26.90 13.12
C GLY A 13 3.46 26.18 11.77
N ARG A 14 2.89 24.97 11.70
CA ARG A 14 2.88 24.16 10.49
C ARG A 14 2.10 24.83 9.36
N GLN A 15 2.81 25.27 8.33
CA GLN A 15 2.24 25.65 7.04
C GLN A 15 2.35 24.45 6.10
N LEU A 16 1.35 24.22 5.25
CA LEU A 16 1.48 23.26 4.15
C LEU A 16 2.74 23.59 3.34
N ARG A 17 3.51 22.59 2.93
CA ARG A 17 4.64 22.83 2.02
C ARG A 17 4.14 23.65 0.82
N PRO A 18 4.82 24.73 0.41
CA PRO A 18 4.39 25.56 -0.71
C PRO A 18 4.19 24.73 -1.98
N GLY A 19 3.02 24.83 -2.62
CA GLY A 19 2.69 24.08 -3.83
C GLY A 19 1.21 23.69 -3.92
N ALA A 20 0.81 23.09 -5.05
CA ALA A 20 -0.52 22.50 -5.20
C ALA A 20 -0.63 21.22 -4.36
N TRP A 21 -1.70 21.10 -3.58
CA TRP A 21 -2.00 19.91 -2.78
C TRP A 21 -2.27 18.70 -3.70
N PRO A 22 -1.36 17.71 -3.80
CA PRO A 22 -1.47 16.64 -4.79
C PRO A 22 -2.44 15.53 -4.35
N PHE A 23 -2.88 15.57 -3.09
CA PHE A 23 -3.68 14.50 -2.50
C PHE A 23 -5.20 14.71 -2.65
N GLY A 24 -5.62 15.67 -3.48
CA GLY A 24 -7.03 15.91 -3.79
C GLY A 24 -7.85 16.25 -2.55
N ARG A 25 -8.79 15.38 -2.18
CA ARG A 25 -9.71 15.60 -1.05
C ARG A 25 -9.19 15.06 0.28
N LEU A 26 -7.98 14.51 0.34
CA LEU A 26 -7.42 14.08 1.62
C LEU A 26 -7.24 15.28 2.53
N GLU A 27 -7.65 15.11 3.78
CA GLU A 27 -7.44 16.09 4.84
C GLU A 27 -5.96 16.11 5.23
N PRO A 28 -5.31 17.28 5.30
CA PRO A 28 -4.00 17.41 5.88
C PRO A 28 -3.97 16.96 7.35
N TRP A 29 -2.84 16.40 7.77
CA TRP A 29 -2.51 16.07 9.16
C TRP A 29 -3.51 15.16 9.88
N ALA A 30 -4.17 14.30 9.12
CA ALA A 30 -5.32 13.52 9.58
C ALA A 30 -4.99 12.06 9.95
N PHE A 31 -3.86 11.52 9.49
CA PHE A 31 -3.62 10.07 9.54
C PHE A 31 -2.59 9.67 10.60
N ASP A 32 -2.99 8.74 11.47
CA ASP A 32 -2.12 8.15 12.51
C ASP A 32 -1.26 7.03 11.95
N LEU A 33 -1.72 6.35 10.90
CA LEU A 33 -1.00 5.31 10.19
C LEU A 33 -1.12 5.50 8.68
N ILE A 34 0.02 5.60 8.02
CA ILE A 34 0.13 5.67 6.56
C ILE A 34 0.84 4.41 6.10
N MET A 35 0.19 3.61 5.25
CA MET A 35 0.84 2.54 4.50
C MET A 35 1.05 3.01 3.07
N ALA A 36 2.29 2.96 2.57
CA ALA A 36 2.63 3.41 1.23
C ALA A 36 3.29 2.29 0.44
N ASP A 37 2.83 2.08 -0.80
CA ASP A 37 3.45 1.18 -1.79
C ASP A 37 3.84 1.94 -3.07
N PRO A 38 4.90 2.76 -3.02
CA PRO A 38 5.25 3.61 -4.17
C PRO A 38 5.55 2.80 -5.42
N PRO A 39 5.21 3.30 -6.62
CA PRO A 39 5.49 2.63 -7.88
C PRO A 39 6.96 2.87 -8.29
N TRP A 40 7.89 2.25 -7.56
CA TRP A 40 9.34 2.38 -7.76
C TRP A 40 9.74 2.07 -9.20
N ARG A 41 10.41 3.02 -9.87
CA ARG A 41 11.12 2.75 -11.12
C ARG A 41 12.43 2.02 -10.82
N PHE A 42 12.65 0.89 -11.48
CA PHE A 42 13.89 0.12 -11.41
C PHE A 42 14.87 0.55 -12.51
N GLU A 43 16.16 0.49 -12.23
CA GLU A 43 17.16 0.41 -13.29
C GLU A 43 17.25 -1.04 -13.77
N LEU A 44 17.04 -1.25 -15.06
CA LEU A 44 16.99 -2.57 -15.67
C LEU A 44 18.28 -2.80 -16.46
N TRP A 45 18.87 -3.98 -16.26
CA TRP A 45 20.20 -4.31 -16.77
C TRP A 45 20.16 -5.13 -18.08
N SER A 46 18.96 -5.34 -18.66
CA SER A 46 18.77 -6.04 -19.95
C SER A 46 17.35 -5.84 -20.51
N GLU A 47 17.21 -5.91 -21.83
CA GLU A 47 15.92 -5.84 -22.56
C GLU A 47 14.91 -6.91 -22.10
N LYS A 48 15.34 -8.16 -21.87
CA LYS A 48 14.49 -9.22 -21.30
C LYS A 48 14.00 -8.92 -19.88
N GLY A 49 14.72 -8.08 -19.15
CA GLY A 49 14.30 -7.57 -17.84
C GLY A 49 13.19 -6.53 -17.96
N GLU A 50 13.13 -5.78 -19.07
CA GLU A 50 12.12 -4.76 -19.34
C GLU A 50 10.72 -5.33 -19.50
N GLU A 51 10.56 -6.42 -20.26
CA GLU A 51 9.26 -7.07 -20.47
C GLU A 51 8.61 -7.59 -19.18
N LYS A 52 9.42 -7.94 -18.17
CA LYS A 52 8.96 -8.48 -16.86
C LYS A 52 8.93 -7.42 -15.77
N SER A 53 9.30 -6.19 -16.09
CA SER A 53 9.46 -5.12 -15.12
C SER A 53 8.13 -4.51 -14.69
N ALA A 54 8.13 -3.84 -13.53
CA ALA A 54 7.00 -3.04 -13.09
C ALA A 54 6.65 -1.94 -14.11
N GLN A 55 7.66 -1.37 -14.78
CA GLN A 55 7.54 -0.30 -15.77
C GLN A 55 6.74 -0.72 -17.01
N ALA A 56 6.78 -2.00 -17.38
CA ALA A 56 5.97 -2.52 -18.49
C ALA A 56 4.50 -2.73 -18.11
N GLN A 57 4.16 -2.72 -16.82
CA GLN A 57 2.83 -3.09 -16.30
C GLN A 57 2.02 -1.90 -15.75
N TYR A 58 2.69 -0.85 -15.27
CA TYR A 58 2.07 0.38 -14.77
C TYR A 58 3.06 1.55 -14.78
N ALA A 59 2.55 2.79 -14.73
CA ALA A 59 3.38 3.99 -14.65
C ALA A 59 4.20 4.00 -13.36
N THR A 60 5.52 4.12 -13.49
CA THR A 60 6.46 4.19 -12.36
C THR A 60 7.06 5.58 -12.22
N LEU A 61 7.40 5.91 -10.98
CA LEU A 61 8.05 7.17 -10.62
C LEU A 61 9.51 6.89 -10.25
N ASP A 62 10.39 7.81 -10.63
CA ASP A 62 11.73 7.83 -10.06
C ASP A 62 11.66 8.18 -8.56
N SER A 63 12.71 7.83 -7.83
CA SER A 63 12.76 8.02 -6.38
C SER A 63 12.70 9.49 -5.97
N ALA A 64 13.15 10.43 -6.83
CA ALA A 64 13.11 11.86 -6.55
C ALA A 64 11.68 12.40 -6.61
N ALA A 65 10.89 11.99 -7.62
CA ALA A 65 9.48 12.32 -7.74
C ALA A 65 8.66 11.73 -6.58
N ILE A 66 8.99 10.51 -6.13
CA ILE A 66 8.38 9.92 -4.94
C ILE A 66 8.73 10.75 -3.69
N ALA A 67 10.01 11.09 -3.49
CA ALA A 67 10.49 11.89 -2.36
C ALA A 67 9.88 13.30 -2.31
N ALA A 68 9.58 13.90 -3.47
CA ALA A 68 9.00 15.23 -3.59
C ALA A 68 7.54 15.32 -3.08
N LEU A 69 6.83 14.19 -2.96
CA LEU A 69 5.48 14.19 -2.43
C LEU A 69 5.45 14.69 -0.98
N PRO A 70 4.52 15.60 -0.62
CA PRO A 70 4.44 16.15 0.73
C PRO A 70 3.74 15.19 1.70
N VAL A 71 4.16 13.92 1.78
CA VAL A 71 3.51 12.88 2.59
C VAL A 71 3.50 13.22 4.08
N ALA A 72 4.50 13.95 4.56
CA ALA A 72 4.49 14.52 5.91
C ALA A 72 3.17 15.23 6.19
N ASP A 73 2.64 16.00 5.24
CA ASP A 73 1.45 16.84 5.40
C ASP A 73 0.13 16.07 5.45
N LEU A 74 0.16 14.75 5.25
CA LEU A 74 -0.96 13.85 5.56
C LEU A 74 -0.89 13.34 7.01
N ALA A 75 0.29 13.35 7.61
CA ALA A 75 0.56 12.74 8.91
C ALA A 75 0.06 13.59 10.07
N ALA A 76 -0.72 12.97 10.97
CA ALA A 76 -1.05 13.51 12.28
C ALA A 76 0.23 13.69 13.14
N PRO A 77 0.15 14.36 14.32
CA PRO A 77 1.35 14.67 15.09
C PRO A 77 2.17 13.47 15.58
N HIS A 78 1.52 12.31 15.70
CA HIS A 78 2.13 11.06 16.05
C HIS A 78 1.71 10.02 15.02
N CYS A 79 2.53 9.85 14.00
CA CYS A 79 2.18 9.05 12.83
C CYS A 79 3.22 7.95 12.59
N LEU A 80 2.72 6.75 12.29
CA LEU A 80 3.52 5.63 11.84
C LEU A 80 3.43 5.51 10.31
N LEU A 81 4.60 5.46 9.67
CA LEU A 81 4.73 5.11 8.25
C LEU A 81 5.11 3.64 8.12
N TRP A 82 4.31 2.90 7.35
CA TRP A 82 4.60 1.56 6.85
C TRP A 82 4.94 1.66 5.37
N LEU A 83 6.22 1.71 5.04
CA LEU A 83 6.70 1.91 3.68
C LEU A 83 7.13 0.59 3.06
N TRP A 84 6.42 0.16 2.02
CA TRP A 84 6.86 -0.97 1.20
C TRP A 84 8.08 -0.60 0.36
N ALA A 85 9.00 -1.55 0.26
CA ALA A 85 10.15 -1.47 -0.61
C ALA A 85 10.37 -2.82 -1.27
N THR A 86 11.16 -2.82 -2.34
CA THR A 86 11.81 -4.05 -2.80
C THR A 86 13.25 -4.06 -2.31
N ALA A 87 13.85 -5.24 -2.14
CA ALA A 87 15.21 -5.34 -1.60
C ALA A 87 16.24 -4.45 -2.34
N PRO A 88 16.21 -4.32 -3.68
CA PRO A 88 17.12 -3.42 -4.40
C PRO A 88 16.86 -1.93 -4.14
N MET A 89 15.60 -1.58 -3.86
CA MET A 89 15.17 -0.20 -3.64
C MET A 89 15.31 0.24 -2.18
N LEU A 90 15.86 -0.60 -1.29
CA LEU A 90 16.02 -0.25 0.13
C LEU A 90 16.78 1.06 0.36
N PRO A 91 17.91 1.35 -0.31
CA PRO A 91 18.59 2.64 -0.14
C PRO A 91 17.69 3.83 -0.51
N ALA A 92 17.01 3.75 -1.66
CA ALA A 92 16.09 4.79 -2.12
C ALA A 92 14.87 4.95 -1.18
N ALA A 93 14.33 3.85 -0.67
CA ALA A 93 13.19 3.86 0.25
C ALA A 93 13.54 4.54 1.59
N LEU A 94 14.75 4.35 2.10
CA LEU A 94 15.24 5.07 3.28
C LEU A 94 15.36 6.58 3.01
N SER A 95 15.93 6.98 1.87
CA SER A 95 16.01 8.41 1.49
C SER A 95 14.62 9.04 1.28
N VAL A 96 13.68 8.32 0.67
CA VAL A 96 12.28 8.77 0.53
C VAL A 96 11.63 8.96 1.90
N MET A 97 11.80 7.99 2.80
CA MET A 97 11.26 8.06 4.17
C MET A 97 11.75 9.33 4.90
N GLU A 98 13.05 9.62 4.79
CA GLU A 98 13.66 10.82 5.35
C GLU A 98 13.12 12.10 4.71
N ALA A 99 13.00 12.17 3.39
CA ALA A 99 12.44 13.33 2.67
C ALA A 99 10.96 13.60 3.02
N TRP A 100 10.21 12.53 3.33
CA TRP A 100 8.86 12.61 3.87
C TRP A 100 8.81 12.98 5.35
N GLY A 101 9.97 13.19 6.01
CA GLY A 101 10.06 13.63 7.39
C GLY A 101 9.87 12.52 8.43
N PHE A 102 9.87 11.25 8.03
CA PHE A 102 9.75 10.13 8.94
C PHE A 102 11.14 9.65 9.36
N ARG A 103 11.35 9.47 10.66
CA ARG A 103 12.55 8.82 11.20
C ARG A 103 12.41 7.31 11.04
N TYR A 104 13.36 6.66 10.38
CA TYR A 104 13.44 5.19 10.33
C TYR A 104 13.65 4.60 11.73
N VAL A 105 12.96 3.49 12.02
CA VAL A 105 13.04 2.80 13.32
C VAL A 105 13.37 1.31 13.17
N THR A 106 12.65 0.60 12.31
CA THR A 106 12.83 -0.85 12.14
C THR A 106 12.31 -1.30 10.79
N MET A 107 12.59 -2.56 10.44
CA MET A 107 12.05 -3.20 9.25
C MET A 107 11.37 -4.53 9.58
N GLY A 108 10.50 -4.95 8.69
CA GLY A 108 9.98 -6.31 8.63
C GLY A 108 9.95 -6.82 7.20
N ALA A 109 9.40 -8.02 7.03
CA ALA A 109 9.27 -8.66 5.75
C ALA A 109 7.94 -9.41 5.63
N TRP A 110 7.35 -9.32 4.46
CA TRP A 110 6.33 -10.27 4.02
C TRP A 110 7.02 -11.51 3.47
N HIS A 111 6.90 -12.64 4.17
CA HIS A 111 7.27 -13.95 3.67
C HIS A 111 6.23 -14.43 2.65
N LYS A 112 6.66 -14.53 1.39
CA LYS A 112 5.80 -14.91 0.27
C LYS A 112 5.58 -16.42 0.28
N THR A 113 4.33 -16.84 0.41
CA THR A 113 3.95 -18.25 0.33
C THR A 113 3.15 -18.55 -0.94
N THR A 114 3.29 -19.77 -1.43
CA THR A 114 2.50 -20.33 -2.53
C THR A 114 1.10 -20.69 -2.05
N VAL A 115 0.22 -21.09 -2.97
CA VAL A 115 -1.14 -21.55 -2.66
C VAL A 115 -1.17 -22.74 -1.70
N ASN A 116 -0.08 -23.52 -1.67
CA ASN A 116 0.11 -24.71 -0.83
C ASN A 116 0.94 -24.40 0.43
N GLY A 117 1.12 -23.12 0.80
CA GLY A 117 1.84 -22.71 2.01
C GLY A 117 3.37 -22.81 1.95
N ARG A 118 3.95 -23.33 0.86
CA ARG A 118 5.42 -23.39 0.68
C ARG A 118 6.00 -22.00 0.39
N THR A 119 7.26 -21.76 0.76
CA THR A 119 8.00 -20.55 0.38
C THR A 119 7.99 -20.33 -1.12
N ALA A 120 7.59 -19.14 -1.56
CA ALA A 120 7.60 -18.75 -2.95
C ALA A 120 9.01 -18.41 -3.43
N PHE A 121 9.25 -18.59 -4.73
CA PHE A 121 10.54 -18.33 -5.37
C PHE A 121 10.41 -17.16 -6.35
N GLY A 122 10.66 -15.94 -5.85
CA GLY A 122 10.52 -14.69 -6.61
C GLY A 122 11.77 -14.33 -7.43
N THR A 123 11.69 -13.20 -8.12
CA THR A 123 12.81 -12.58 -8.84
C THR A 123 13.92 -12.11 -7.90
N GLY A 124 15.09 -11.82 -8.45
CA GLY A 124 16.20 -11.21 -7.71
C GLY A 124 17.50 -11.30 -8.49
N TYR A 125 18.49 -10.53 -8.06
CA TYR A 125 19.78 -10.40 -8.74
C TYR A 125 20.74 -11.51 -8.33
N VAL A 126 21.30 -11.44 -7.12
CA VAL A 126 22.20 -12.47 -6.56
C VAL A 126 21.39 -13.58 -5.87
N LEU A 127 20.43 -13.18 -5.02
CA LEU A 127 19.53 -14.09 -4.32
C LEU A 127 18.15 -14.06 -4.95
N ARG A 128 17.44 -15.19 -4.86
CA ARG A 128 16.05 -15.30 -5.31
C ARG A 128 15.13 -14.89 -4.16
N SER A 129 14.28 -13.90 -4.40
CA SER A 129 13.51 -13.28 -3.31
C SER A 129 12.40 -14.21 -2.81
N ALA A 130 12.47 -14.57 -1.53
CA ALA A 130 11.41 -15.28 -0.81
C ALA A 130 10.49 -14.32 -0.03
N CYS A 131 10.85 -13.04 0.03
CA CYS A 131 10.13 -12.04 0.80
C CYS A 131 10.12 -10.67 0.12
N GLU A 132 9.32 -9.76 0.67
CA GLU A 132 9.32 -8.34 0.31
C GLU A 132 9.44 -7.50 1.60
N PRO A 133 10.47 -6.65 1.70
CA PRO A 133 10.67 -5.86 2.91
C PRO A 133 9.65 -4.72 3.03
N PHE A 134 9.38 -4.35 4.27
CA PHE A 134 8.74 -3.09 4.60
C PHE A 134 9.53 -2.38 5.70
N LEU A 135 9.54 -1.06 5.65
CA LEU A 135 10.23 -0.19 6.59
C LEU A 135 9.20 0.50 7.47
N ILE A 136 9.53 0.66 8.75
CA ILE A 136 8.73 1.39 9.73
C ILE A 136 9.43 2.70 10.04
N GLY A 137 8.76 3.79 9.72
CA GLY A 137 9.16 5.16 10.05
C GLY A 137 8.17 5.80 11.03
N LYS A 138 8.61 6.84 11.75
CA LYS A 138 7.75 7.57 12.68
C LYS A 138 7.94 9.08 12.59
N ILE A 139 6.84 9.81 12.76
CA ILE A 139 6.81 11.22 13.16
C ILE A 139 6.27 11.25 14.60
N GLY A 140 6.95 11.97 15.50
CA GLY A 140 6.61 11.97 16.92
C GLY A 140 6.65 10.57 17.53
N GLU A 141 5.75 10.30 18.49
CA GLU A 141 5.72 9.05 19.24
C GLU A 141 4.33 8.38 19.15
N PRO A 142 4.00 7.73 18.01
CA PRO A 142 2.74 6.99 17.85
C PRO A 142 2.63 5.84 18.85
N VAL A 143 1.44 5.69 19.44
CA VAL A 143 1.11 4.59 20.35
C VAL A 143 0.80 3.34 19.54
N THR A 144 1.57 2.28 19.77
CA THR A 144 1.41 0.98 19.10
C THR A 144 1.23 -0.13 20.11
N THR A 145 0.61 -1.23 19.69
CA THR A 145 0.63 -2.49 20.44
C THR A 145 2.00 -3.17 20.35
N ARG A 146 2.18 -4.29 21.05
CA ARG A 146 3.38 -5.15 21.01
C ARG A 146 3.10 -6.55 20.44
N SER A 147 1.95 -6.75 19.80
CA SER A 147 1.46 -8.06 19.38
C SER A 147 1.89 -8.49 17.97
N VAL A 148 2.49 -7.59 17.19
CA VAL A 148 2.81 -7.81 15.78
C VAL A 148 4.28 -8.12 15.61
N ARG A 149 4.58 -9.28 15.00
CA ARG A 149 5.94 -9.67 14.63
C ARG A 149 6.37 -8.99 13.34
N ASN A 150 7.66 -8.82 13.14
CA ASN A 150 8.23 -8.21 11.94
C ASN A 150 8.31 -9.19 10.74
N LEU A 151 7.88 -10.44 10.88
CA LEU A 151 7.71 -11.38 9.77
C LEU A 151 6.23 -11.72 9.61
N ILE A 152 5.68 -11.40 8.44
CA ILE A 152 4.27 -11.63 8.13
C ILE A 152 4.18 -12.66 7.01
N LEU A 153 3.49 -13.75 7.25
CA LEU A 153 3.25 -14.77 6.23
C LEU A 153 2.03 -14.36 5.41
N GLY A 154 2.14 -14.43 4.09
CA GLY A 154 1.03 -14.11 3.22
C GLY A 154 1.17 -14.76 1.85
N ARG A 155 0.04 -15.22 1.30
CA ARG A 155 0.02 -15.86 -0.01
C ARG A 155 0.26 -14.83 -1.12
N VAL A 156 1.11 -15.16 -2.09
CA VAL A 156 1.28 -14.38 -3.32
C VAL A 156 -0.01 -14.44 -4.15
N ARG A 157 -0.48 -13.26 -4.58
CA ARG A 157 -1.67 -13.09 -5.44
C ARG A 157 -1.26 -12.43 -6.76
N GLU A 158 -2.23 -11.91 -7.51
CA GLU A 158 -1.99 -11.21 -8.76
C GLU A 158 -1.06 -9.99 -8.58
N HIS A 159 -0.40 -9.59 -9.67
CA HIS A 159 0.69 -8.61 -9.75
C HIS A 159 0.69 -7.52 -8.67
N SER A 160 1.69 -7.59 -7.78
CA SER A 160 2.00 -6.60 -6.73
C SER A 160 0.87 -6.31 -5.73
N ARG A 161 -0.18 -7.15 -5.68
CA ARG A 161 -1.17 -7.09 -4.60
C ARG A 161 -0.54 -7.55 -3.29
N LYS A 162 -0.45 -6.64 -2.32
CA LYS A 162 -0.01 -6.95 -0.97
C LYS A 162 -1.02 -7.85 -0.24
N PRO A 163 -0.57 -8.76 0.63
CA PRO A 163 -1.44 -9.73 1.29
C PRO A 163 -2.34 -9.05 2.34
N GLU A 164 -3.55 -9.59 2.53
CA GLU A 164 -4.53 -9.09 3.51
C GLU A 164 -3.97 -9.16 4.93
N GLU A 165 -3.10 -10.15 5.17
CA GLU A 165 -2.41 -10.42 6.42
C GLU A 165 -1.54 -9.23 6.88
N VAL A 166 -1.01 -8.43 5.96
CA VAL A 166 -0.22 -7.23 6.33
C VAL A 166 -1.13 -6.09 6.79
N PHE A 167 -2.29 -5.93 6.17
CA PHE A 167 -3.26 -4.94 6.61
C PHE A 167 -3.84 -5.31 7.98
N ALA A 168 -4.16 -6.60 8.19
CA ALA A 168 -4.57 -7.11 9.50
C ALA A 168 -3.47 -6.89 10.56
N ALA A 169 -2.20 -7.07 10.21
CA ALA A 169 -1.08 -6.77 11.09
C ALA A 169 -0.99 -5.27 11.41
N ALA A 170 -1.14 -4.39 10.42
CA ALA A 170 -1.15 -2.93 10.63
C ALA A 170 -2.34 -2.48 11.51
N GLU A 171 -3.52 -3.07 11.31
CA GLU A 171 -4.71 -2.85 12.14
C GLU A 171 -4.49 -3.33 13.59
N ALA A 172 -3.90 -4.51 13.79
CA ALA A 172 -3.56 -5.00 15.12
C ALA A 172 -2.44 -4.18 15.80
N LEU A 173 -1.52 -3.61 15.02
CA LEU A 173 -0.47 -2.73 15.52
C LEU A 173 -1.05 -1.41 16.06
N MET A 174 -2.04 -0.84 15.36
CA MET A 174 -2.72 0.39 15.76
C MET A 174 -4.25 0.27 15.58
N PRO A 175 -4.99 -0.35 16.52
CA PRO A 175 -6.42 -0.66 16.38
C PRO A 175 -7.35 0.56 16.24
N GLY A 176 -6.98 1.69 16.84
CA GLY A 176 -7.75 2.94 16.78
C GLY A 176 -7.32 3.94 15.72
N ALA A 177 -6.30 3.63 14.91
CA ALA A 177 -5.74 4.59 13.95
C ALA A 177 -6.73 4.99 12.87
N ARG A 178 -6.70 6.27 12.47
CA ARG A 178 -7.17 6.71 11.15
C ARG A 178 -6.10 6.36 10.12
N ARG A 179 -6.45 5.46 9.20
CA ARG A 179 -5.49 4.80 8.29
C ARG A 179 -5.61 5.30 6.86
N LEU A 180 -4.46 5.48 6.22
CA LEU A 180 -4.34 5.78 4.80
C LEU A 180 -3.51 4.70 4.09
N GLU A 181 -4.01 4.20 2.97
CA GLU A 181 -3.24 3.48 1.97
C GLU A 181 -2.91 4.44 0.81
N LEU A 182 -1.62 4.78 0.69
CA LEU A 182 -1.08 5.63 -0.35
C LEU A 182 -0.54 4.75 -1.50
N PHE A 183 -0.87 5.14 -2.73
CA PHE A 183 -0.70 4.35 -3.95
C PHE A 183 -1.58 3.07 -3.98
N ALA A 184 -2.75 3.16 -3.35
CA ALA A 184 -3.69 2.05 -3.25
C ALA A 184 -4.18 1.59 -4.63
N ARG A 185 -4.28 0.27 -4.80
CA ARG A 185 -4.86 -0.37 -6.00
C ARG A 185 -6.28 -0.86 -5.80
N ALA A 186 -6.75 -0.91 -4.56
CA ALA A 186 -8.10 -1.32 -4.20
C ALA A 186 -8.58 -0.50 -2.99
N ARG A 187 -9.89 -0.42 -2.81
CA ARG A 187 -10.48 0.07 -1.57
C ARG A 187 -10.47 -1.02 -0.51
N ARG A 188 -10.24 -0.63 0.74
CA ARG A 188 -10.28 -1.50 1.90
C ARG A 188 -11.15 -0.89 2.98
N LYS A 189 -12.03 -1.69 3.57
CA LYS A 189 -12.88 -1.24 4.68
C LYS A 189 -11.99 -0.78 5.84
N GLY A 190 -12.28 0.39 6.40
CA GLY A 190 -11.50 0.96 7.51
C GLY A 190 -10.21 1.70 7.08
N TRP A 191 -9.95 1.79 5.77
CA TRP A 191 -8.82 2.52 5.21
C TRP A 191 -9.29 3.60 4.24
N THR A 192 -8.69 4.78 4.36
CA THR A 192 -8.75 5.77 3.28
C THR A 192 -7.78 5.34 2.19
N ALA A 193 -8.18 5.44 0.93
CA ALA A 193 -7.36 5.00 -0.21
C ALA A 193 -7.06 6.19 -1.13
N TRP A 194 -5.79 6.34 -1.51
CA TRP A 194 -5.35 7.29 -2.52
C TRP A 194 -4.45 6.59 -3.52
N GLY A 195 -4.76 6.67 -4.81
CA GLY A 195 -4.00 6.04 -5.88
C GLY A 195 -4.71 6.14 -7.22
N ASN A 196 -3.96 6.03 -8.31
CA ASN A 196 -4.49 6.16 -9.67
C ASN A 196 -5.28 4.93 -10.14
N GLU A 197 -5.25 3.83 -9.37
CA GLU A 197 -5.84 2.54 -9.74
C GLU A 197 -6.93 2.05 -8.77
N VAL A 198 -7.47 2.92 -7.90
CA VAL A 198 -8.40 2.50 -6.81
C VAL A 198 -9.68 1.79 -7.32
N THR A 199 -9.98 1.87 -8.62
CA THR A 199 -11.12 1.19 -9.29
C THR A 199 -10.76 -0.13 -10.00
N ARG A 200 -9.49 -0.55 -10.05
CA ARG A 200 -9.01 -1.64 -10.92
C ARG A 200 -9.52 -3.04 -10.55
N PHE A 201 -9.87 -3.28 -9.28
CA PHE A 201 -10.40 -4.57 -8.81
C PHE A 201 -11.92 -4.63 -8.61
N GLU A 202 -12.64 -3.50 -8.71
CA GLU A 202 -14.10 -3.48 -8.60
C GLU A 202 -14.81 -4.14 -9.82
N GLN A 203 -14.11 -4.22 -10.95
CA GLN A 203 -14.64 -4.80 -12.19
C GLN A 203 -14.69 -6.34 -12.16
N GLY A 204 -13.82 -6.99 -11.38
CA GLY A 204 -13.81 -8.44 -11.21
C GLY A 204 -15.00 -8.94 -10.37
N GLU A 205 -15.29 -8.26 -9.25
CA GLU A 205 -16.38 -8.65 -8.34
C GLU A 205 -17.77 -8.39 -8.95
N LYS A 206 -17.93 -7.30 -9.72
CA LYS A 206 -19.19 -7.01 -10.43
C LYS A 206 -19.47 -8.03 -11.53
N ALA A 207 -18.45 -8.54 -12.23
CA ALA A 207 -18.61 -9.58 -13.25
C ALA A 207 -19.03 -10.93 -12.64
N THR A 208 -18.43 -11.31 -11.51
CA THR A 208 -18.79 -12.56 -10.80
C THR A 208 -20.20 -12.49 -10.18
N MET A 209 -20.60 -11.36 -9.60
CA MET A 209 -21.95 -11.19 -9.05
C MET A 209 -23.04 -11.09 -10.11
N ARG A 210 -22.74 -10.53 -11.30
CA ARG A 210 -23.69 -10.43 -12.41
C ARG A 210 -23.89 -11.75 -13.14
N ALA A 211 -22.86 -12.61 -13.19
CA ALA A 211 -22.97 -13.97 -13.71
C ALA A 211 -23.78 -14.91 -12.78
N GLN A 212 -23.83 -14.62 -11.48
CA GLN A 212 -24.60 -15.39 -10.49
C GLN A 212 -26.04 -14.90 -10.31
N ARG A 213 -26.39 -13.71 -10.81
CA ARG A 213 -27.75 -13.14 -10.72
C ARG A 213 -28.41 -13.00 -12.08
N SER A 214 -29.20 -14.04 -12.39
CA SER A 214 -30.49 -14.03 -13.11
C SER A 214 -30.54 -14.50 -14.58
N PRO A 215 -31.69 -15.07 -15.05
CA PRO A 215 -32.97 -15.24 -14.33
C PRO A 215 -33.62 -16.64 -14.41
N ALA A 216 -33.96 -17.19 -13.26
CA ALA A 216 -35.09 -18.10 -13.09
C ALA A 216 -36.20 -17.32 -12.38
N GLU A 217 -37.01 -16.57 -13.14
CA GLU A 217 -38.35 -16.10 -12.74
C GLU A 217 -38.99 -15.31 -13.90
N SER A 218 -39.67 -16.04 -14.79
CA SER A 218 -40.66 -15.48 -15.71
C SER A 218 -41.54 -16.62 -16.24
N SER A 219 -42.41 -17.17 -15.38
CA SER A 219 -43.55 -17.95 -15.86
C SER A 219 -44.68 -17.94 -14.82
N ALA A 220 -45.43 -16.84 -14.77
CA ALA A 220 -46.81 -16.89 -14.29
C ALA A 220 -47.61 -15.74 -14.90
N SER A 221 -48.76 -16.10 -15.47
CA SER A 221 -49.88 -15.24 -15.86
C SER A 221 -49.83 -14.59 -17.26
N LYS A 222 -50.28 -15.37 -18.26
CA LYS A 222 -51.26 -14.92 -19.26
C LYS A 222 -51.76 -16.11 -20.09
N LYS A 223 -52.98 -16.58 -19.80
CA LYS A 223 -53.95 -17.08 -20.79
C LYS A 223 -55.33 -17.23 -20.14
N ARG A 224 -56.20 -16.26 -20.44
CA ARG A 224 -57.66 -16.41 -20.47
C ARG A 224 -58.11 -16.09 -21.90
N GLU A 225 -59.18 -16.78 -22.32
CA GLU A 225 -60.02 -16.63 -23.53
C GLU A 225 -59.50 -17.33 -24.81
N GLY A 226 -60.29 -18.14 -25.55
CA GLY A 226 -61.71 -18.56 -25.51
C GLY A 226 -61.87 -20.00 -26.04
N ALA A 227 -62.89 -20.79 -25.67
CA ALA A 227 -64.29 -20.75 -26.13
C ALA A 227 -64.48 -21.19 -27.59
N LEU A 228 -64.52 -22.51 -27.84
CA LEU A 228 -65.56 -23.33 -28.50
C LEU A 228 -65.02 -24.72 -28.81
#